data_AF-A0A9E5YLT8-F1
#
_entry.id   AF-A0A9E5YLT8-F1
#
_cell.length_a   1.000
_cell.length_b   1.000
_cell.length_c   1.000
_cell.angle_alpha   90.00
_cell.angle_beta   90.00
_cell.angle_gamma   90.00
#
_symmetry.space_group_name_H-M   'P 1'
#
loop_
_entity.id
_entity.type
_entity.pdbx_description
1 polymer ?
#
loop_
_entity_poly.entity_id
_entity_poly.type
_entity_poly.pdbx_seq_one_letter_code
_entity_poly.pdbx_strand_id
1 'polypeptide(L)'
;MVKLRLKRMGVINKPFYRIVAVDSRKKRDGKYIESLGYYDPKTEPLTCKIDIEKAINWLKVGAQPSATVRSLFKKAGVLEKWHNLRFEKKDIETDPETKPSKGVDNERTD
;
A
#
# COMPACT_ATOMS: atom_id res chain seq x y z
N MET A 1 0.52 5.34 -15.88
CA MET A 1 0.67 4.51 -14.66
C MET A 1 -0.65 4.49 -13.89
N VAL A 2 -0.99 3.37 -13.26
CA VAL A 2 -2.15 3.28 -12.37
C VAL A 2 -1.82 3.95 -11.03
N LYS A 3 -2.67 4.85 -10.58
CA LYS A 3 -2.58 5.53 -9.29
C LYS A 3 -3.79 5.19 -8.43
N LEU A 4 -3.56 5.02 -7.13
CA LEU A 4 -4.63 4.94 -6.14
C LEU A 4 -4.86 6.34 -5.55
N ARG A 5 -6.02 6.92 -5.82
CA ARG A 5 -6.35 8.30 -5.44
C ARG A 5 -7.76 8.42 -4.88
N LEU A 6 -8.03 9.54 -4.22
CA LEU A 6 -9.35 9.91 -3.75
C LEU A 6 -10.16 10.54 -4.88
N LYS A 7 -11.36 10.00 -5.12
CA LYS A 7 -12.39 10.59 -5.95
C LYS A 7 -13.36 11.32 -5.03
N ARG A 8 -13.56 12.63 -5.25
CA ARG A 8 -14.53 13.40 -4.47
C ARG A 8 -15.93 13.08 -4.97
N MET A 9 -16.80 12.83 -4.02
CA MET A 9 -18.22 12.57 -4.16
C MET A 9 -18.94 13.37 -3.06
N GLY A 10 -20.27 13.29 -3.05
CA GLY A 10 -21.10 13.99 -2.09
C GLY A 10 -21.57 15.35 -2.58
N VAL A 11 -22.14 16.12 -1.65
CA VAL A 11 -22.79 17.39 -1.94
C VAL A 11 -21.98 18.56 -1.38
N ILE A 12 -22.43 19.78 -1.66
CA ILE A 12 -21.88 20.99 -1.06
C ILE A 12 -21.87 20.82 0.47
N ASN A 13 -20.76 21.19 1.11
CA ASN A 13 -20.54 21.06 2.56
C ASN A 13 -20.63 19.63 3.13
N LYS A 14 -20.69 18.56 2.32
CA LYS A 14 -20.60 17.17 2.78
C LYS A 14 -19.70 16.36 1.85
N PRO A 15 -18.36 16.50 1.97
CA PRO A 15 -17.42 15.78 1.11
C PRO A 15 -17.39 14.30 1.49
N PHE A 16 -17.59 13.43 0.50
CA PHE A 16 -17.42 11.99 0.62
C PHE A 16 -16.32 11.57 -0.35
N TYR A 17 -15.40 10.70 0.05
CA TYR A 17 -14.31 10.27 -0.84
C TYR A 17 -14.38 8.78 -1.10
N ARG A 18 -14.22 8.39 -2.36
CA ARG A 18 -13.97 6.98 -2.74
C ARG A 18 -12.48 6.79 -3.03
N ILE A 19 -11.91 5.70 -2.53
CA ILE A 19 -10.56 5.28 -2.89
C ILE A 19 -10.66 4.46 -4.17
N VAL A 20 -10.06 4.94 -5.25
CA VAL A 20 -10.21 4.34 -6.58
C VAL A 20 -8.86 4.05 -7.22
N ALA A 21 -8.80 2.95 -7.98
CA ALA A 21 -7.72 2.63 -8.89
C ALA A 21 -8.02 3.22 -10.28
N VAL A 22 -7.10 4.01 -10.81
CA VAL A 22 -7.32 4.74 -12.07
C VAL A 22 -6.00 5.04 -12.77
N ASP A 23 -6.02 5.15 -14.11
CA ASP A 23 -4.88 5.70 -14.84
C ASP A 23 -4.67 7.17 -14.46
N SER A 24 -3.42 7.51 -14.12
CA SER A 24 -2.91 8.85 -13.86
C SER A 24 -3.41 9.96 -14.80
N ARG A 25 -3.62 9.65 -16.08
CA ARG A 25 -4.03 10.62 -17.12
C ARG A 25 -5.50 10.99 -17.06
N LYS A 26 -6.33 10.23 -16.33
CA LYS A 26 -7.78 10.48 -16.27
C LYS A 26 -8.10 11.62 -15.31
N LYS A 27 -9.11 12.43 -15.65
CA LYS A 27 -9.67 13.50 -14.80
C LYS A 27 -10.03 12.98 -13.41
N ARG A 28 -9.89 13.82 -12.37
CA ARG A 28 -10.12 13.46 -10.94
C ARG A 28 -11.42 12.66 -10.75
N ASP A 29 -12.52 13.19 -11.27
CA ASP A 29 -13.87 12.65 -11.05
C ASP A 29 -14.37 11.78 -12.22
N GLY A 30 -13.48 11.41 -13.15
CA GLY A 30 -13.80 10.59 -14.32
C GLY A 30 -14.04 9.11 -14.02
N LYS A 31 -14.08 8.30 -15.09
CA LYS A 31 -14.17 6.84 -15.03
C LYS A 31 -12.91 6.27 -14.36
N TYR A 32 -13.12 5.38 -13.40
CA TYR A 32 -12.08 4.61 -12.72
C TYR A 32 -12.16 3.13 -13.13
N ILE A 33 -11.12 2.37 -12.81
CA ILE A 33 -11.05 0.94 -13.12
C ILE A 33 -11.82 0.17 -12.05
N GLU A 34 -11.43 0.37 -10.78
CA GLU A 34 -12.02 -0.32 -9.64
C GLU A 34 -12.10 0.59 -8.40
N SER A 35 -13.10 0.34 -7.55
CA SER A 35 -13.27 1.00 -6.25
C SER A 35 -12.74 0.10 -5.14
N LEU A 36 -11.81 0.60 -4.34
CA LEU A 36 -11.16 -0.13 -3.25
C LEU A 36 -11.78 0.16 -1.88
N GLY A 37 -12.58 1.21 -1.78
CA GLY A 37 -13.17 1.61 -0.50
C GLY A 37 -13.65 3.05 -0.50
N TYR A 38 -13.93 3.55 0.70
CA TYR A 38 -14.39 4.91 0.91
C TYR A 38 -13.86 5.50 2.23
N TYR A 39 -13.89 6.82 2.26
CA TYR A 39 -13.42 7.65 3.35
C TYR A 39 -14.40 8.82 3.54
N ASP A 40 -14.95 8.92 4.74
CA ASP A 40 -15.78 10.04 5.17
C ASP A 40 -15.05 10.84 6.27
N PRO A 41 -14.63 12.09 5.98
CA PRO A 41 -13.96 12.94 6.95
C PRO A 41 -14.91 13.59 7.96
N LYS A 42 -16.23 13.56 7.72
CA LYS A 42 -17.22 14.31 8.52
C LYS A 42 -17.91 13.47 9.59
N THR A 43 -17.71 12.16 9.59
CA THR A 43 -18.28 11.31 10.62
C THR A 43 -17.39 11.34 11.87
N GLU A 44 -18.02 11.36 13.04
CA GLU A 44 -17.39 11.10 14.33
C GLU A 44 -17.97 9.77 14.84
N PRO A 45 -17.21 8.66 14.86
CA PRO A 45 -15.79 8.50 14.50
C PRO A 45 -15.52 8.53 12.99
N LEU A 46 -14.27 8.79 12.61
CA LEU A 46 -13.82 8.88 11.22
C LEU A 46 -14.08 7.55 10.49
N THR A 47 -15.00 7.53 9.52
CA THR A 47 -15.38 6.28 8.84
C THR A 47 -14.47 6.04 7.65
N CYS A 48 -13.65 5.00 7.73
CA CYS A 48 -12.82 4.52 6.64
C CYS A 48 -13.07 3.02 6.46
N LYS A 49 -13.51 2.61 5.26
CA LYS A 49 -13.61 1.19 4.90
C LYS A 49 -12.80 0.94 3.65
N ILE A 50 -11.87 0.00 3.73
CA ILE A 50 -10.98 -0.40 2.64
C ILE A 50 -11.08 -1.91 2.48
N ASP A 51 -11.25 -2.34 1.24
CA ASP A 51 -11.12 -3.74 0.82
C ASP A 51 -9.63 -4.06 0.73
N ILE A 52 -9.14 -4.83 1.71
CA ILE A 52 -7.71 -5.10 1.88
C ILE A 52 -7.19 -5.99 0.76
N GLU A 53 -7.97 -6.98 0.32
CA GLU A 53 -7.57 -7.93 -0.71
C GLU A 53 -7.36 -7.22 -2.06
N LYS A 54 -8.34 -6.40 -2.46
CA LYS A 54 -8.22 -5.59 -3.68
C LYS A 54 -7.06 -4.62 -3.60
N ALA A 55 -6.89 -3.94 -2.47
CA ALA A 55 -5.80 -3.00 -2.29
C ALA A 55 -4.42 -3.69 -2.44
N ILE A 56 -4.24 -4.88 -1.85
CA ILE A 56 -3.01 -5.67 -1.99
C ILE A 56 -2.79 -6.08 -3.45
N ASN A 57 -3.83 -6.51 -4.16
CA ASN A 57 -3.71 -6.89 -5.57
C ASN A 57 -3.21 -5.72 -6.43
N TRP A 58 -3.74 -4.52 -6.23
CA TRP A 58 -3.27 -3.33 -6.95
C TRP A 58 -1.84 -2.93 -6.57
N LEU A 59 -1.46 -3.08 -5.29
CA LEU A 59 -0.07 -2.86 -4.87
C LEU A 59 0.89 -3.86 -5.51
N LYS A 60 0.51 -5.14 -5.65
CA LYS A 60 1.29 -6.17 -6.35
C LYS A 60 1.50 -5.85 -7.83
N VAL A 61 0.48 -5.29 -8.50
CA VAL A 61 0.56 -4.85 -9.91
C VAL A 61 1.40 -3.57 -10.07
N GLY A 62 1.81 -2.94 -8.98
CA GLY A 62 2.66 -1.73 -9.00
C GLY A 62 1.88 -0.41 -9.01
N ALA A 63 0.59 -0.43 -8.62
CA ALA A 63 -0.18 0.80 -8.47
C ALA A 63 0.41 1.70 -7.38
N GLN A 64 0.55 2.99 -7.68
CA GLN A 64 1.15 3.95 -6.75
C GLN A 64 0.09 4.69 -5.95
N PRO A 65 0.05 4.57 -4.61
CA PRO A 65 -0.88 5.33 -3.78
C PRO A 65 -0.43 6.78 -3.59
N SER A 66 -1.40 7.70 -3.65
CA SER A 66 -1.21 9.10 -3.22
C SER A 66 -0.94 9.21 -1.72
N ALA A 67 -0.38 10.35 -1.26
CA ALA A 67 0.02 10.55 0.14
C ALA A 67 -1.12 10.26 1.14
N THR A 68 -2.32 10.81 0.91
CA THR A 68 -3.48 10.58 1.79
C THR A 68 -3.94 9.13 1.76
N VAL A 69 -3.98 8.50 0.58
CA VAL A 69 -4.37 7.09 0.44
C VAL A 69 -3.37 6.19 1.16
N ARG A 70 -2.06 6.50 1.10
CA ARG A 70 -1.02 5.79 1.85
C ARG A 70 -1.26 5.88 3.36
N SER A 71 -1.61 7.06 3.88
CA SER A 71 -1.94 7.24 5.30
C SER A 71 -3.17 6.44 5.71
N LEU A 72 -4.21 6.38 4.85
CA LEU A 72 -5.39 5.55 5.09
C LEU A 72 -5.06 4.05 5.06
N PHE A 73 -4.21 3.62 4.12
CA PHE A 73 -3.77 2.23 4.01
C PHE A 73 -2.92 1.80 5.21
N LYS A 74 -2.09 2.71 5.75
CA LYS A 74 -1.36 2.48 7.00
C LYS A 74 -2.32 2.27 8.17
N LYS A 75 -3.32 3.15 8.32
CA LYS A 75 -4.34 3.04 9.39
C LYS A 75 -5.18 1.77 9.28
N ALA A 76 -5.41 1.29 8.06
CA ALA A 76 -6.18 0.07 7.81
C ALA A 76 -5.34 -1.22 7.83
N GLY A 77 -4.03 -1.15 8.09
CA GLY A 77 -3.16 -2.34 8.11
C GLY A 77 -2.86 -2.96 6.74
N VAL A 78 -3.23 -2.31 5.64
CA VAL A 78 -2.99 -2.82 4.27
C VAL A 78 -1.50 -2.88 3.95
N LEU A 79 -0.75 -1.84 4.34
CA LEU A 79 0.68 -1.76 4.06
C LEU A 79 1.49 -2.76 4.89
N GLU A 80 1.07 -3.03 6.12
CA GLU A 80 1.69 -4.02 7.00
C GLU A 80 1.48 -5.43 6.43
N LYS A 81 0.24 -5.78 6.06
CA LYS A 81 -0.04 -7.03 5.36
C LYS A 81 0.76 -7.14 4.07
N TRP A 82 0.79 -6.09 3.23
CA TRP A 82 1.56 -6.10 1.99
C TRP A 82 3.06 -6.27 2.21
N HIS A 83 3.61 -5.68 3.29
CA HIS A 83 4.99 -5.89 3.71
C HIS A 83 5.19 -7.37 4.06
N ASN A 84 4.44 -7.92 5.02
CA ASN A 84 4.59 -9.31 5.47
C ASN A 84 4.49 -10.31 4.30
N LEU A 85 3.52 -10.15 3.40
CA LEU A 85 3.37 -10.98 2.19
C LEU A 85 4.59 -10.93 1.25
N ARG A 86 5.35 -9.83 1.25
CA ARG A 86 6.57 -9.67 0.45
C ARG A 86 7.78 -10.28 1.15
N PHE A 87 7.84 -10.26 2.48
CA PHE A 87 8.96 -10.81 3.25
C PHE A 87 8.82 -12.31 3.52
N GLU A 88 7.62 -12.85 3.76
CA GLU A 88 7.41 -14.30 3.90
C GLU A 88 7.89 -15.08 2.66
N LYS A 89 7.76 -14.49 1.47
CA LYS A 89 8.31 -15.08 0.24
C LYS A 89 9.84 -15.12 0.22
N LYS A 90 10.49 -14.18 0.92
CA LYS A 90 11.94 -14.07 0.95
C LYS A 90 12.58 -15.10 1.88
N ASP A 91 11.87 -15.47 2.95
CA ASP A 91 12.37 -16.42 3.95
C ASP A 91 12.22 -17.89 3.48
N ILE A 92 11.40 -18.15 2.46
CA ILE A 92 11.20 -19.48 1.85
C ILE A 92 12.17 -19.71 0.66
N GLU A 93 12.81 -18.67 0.11
CA GLU A 93 13.80 -18.78 -0.98
C GLU A 93 15.26 -18.84 -0.49
N THR A 94 15.50 -18.96 0.82
CA THR A 94 16.83 -19.22 1.39
C THR A 94 16.92 -20.64 1.96
N ASP A 95 17.05 -21.63 1.07
CA ASP A 95 17.52 -22.98 1.43
C ASP A 95 19.05 -23.10 1.22
N PRO A 96 19.72 -24.08 1.87
CA PRO A 96 20.90 -23.86 2.72
C PRO A 96 22.23 -24.05 1.99
N GLU A 97 23.28 -23.44 2.55
CA GLU A 97 24.69 -23.50 2.13
C GLU A 97 25.12 -22.62 0.95
N THR A 98 25.80 -21.53 1.30
CA THR A 98 27.17 -21.33 0.82
C THR A 98 27.95 -20.48 1.81
N LYS A 99 28.72 -21.14 2.69
CA LYS A 99 29.97 -20.52 3.18
C LYS A 99 30.89 -20.40 1.97
N PRO A 100 31.66 -19.31 1.88
CA PRO A 100 33.09 -19.56 1.89
C PRO A 100 33.82 -18.64 2.87
N SER A 101 34.62 -19.30 3.69
CA SER A 101 35.83 -18.81 4.34
C SER A 101 36.69 -17.93 3.43
N LYS A 102 37.13 -16.77 3.95
CA LYS A 102 38.52 -16.32 3.89
C LYS A 102 38.86 -15.61 5.19
N GLY A 103 39.86 -16.15 5.89
CA GLY A 103 40.44 -15.53 7.08
C GLY A 103 41.22 -14.26 6.74
N VAL A 104 41.33 -13.40 7.75
CA VAL A 104 42.48 -12.53 7.93
C VAL A 104 42.79 -12.58 9.43
N ASP A 105 43.91 -13.20 9.75
CA ASP A 105 44.55 -13.18 11.04
C ASP A 105 44.90 -11.73 11.43
N ASN A 106 44.70 -11.37 12.70
CA ASN A 106 45.85 -10.97 13.51
C ASN A 106 45.49 -10.92 15.00
N GLU A 107 46.06 -11.88 15.71
CA GLU A 107 46.44 -11.75 17.10
C GLU A 107 47.27 -10.47 17.30
N ARG A 108 47.03 -9.76 18.40
CA ARG A 108 48.07 -9.30 19.33
C ARG A 108 47.44 -8.68 20.56
N THR A 109 47.39 -9.49 21.61
CA THR A 109 47.64 -9.07 22.98
C THR A 109 49.06 -8.51 23.11
N ASP A 110 49.17 -7.27 23.58
CA ASP A 110 49.87 -6.87 24.83
C ASP A 110 49.31 -5.50 25.27
#